data_AF-A0A6J3JN53-F1
#
_entry.id   AF-A0A6J3JN53-F1
#
_cell.length_a   1.000
_cell.length_b   1.000
_cell.length_c   1.000
_cell.angle_alpha   90.00
_cell.angle_beta   90.00
_cell.angle_gamma   90.00
#
_symmetry.space_group_name_H-M   'P 1'
#
loop_
_entity.id
_entity.type
_entity.pdbx_description
1 polymer ?
#
loop_
_entity_poly.entity_id
_entity_poly.type
_entity_poly.pdbx_seq_one_letter_code
_entity_poly.pdbx_strand_id
1 'polypeptide(L)'
;MARALPLALGEDEIAWAWSESDAFSLDVSSGTFPCRLVKMSIRTPPRLLELVGRSLLRDQALAVCALEELPMELFPPLFMEAFSRRHCEALKVMVQAWPFPRLPLGSLMKTPCLETFQAVLDGLDALLTQGARLRRKLQVLDLQDVSENFWMVWSEAMARGFLPNATRRRKPARDCPVMRGQQRLTVIIDLCLKSRTLDECLTCLFLWVKQREGLLHLCCKKLKVLGTPLHEIKNILNMVNPECIQETEVNCRWRLPDLAEFTPYLGQMRNLHKLTLSHVDVPRYISPEQKKESVTQFTSQFLKLHHLQKLYMNRVSFLEDHLAQLLSCLKAPLKTLTITNCVLSESDLRHLSQSPSISQLTTLDLSGISLANLSLVPLQLLLEKVAATLEYLDLDDCGIEDSQVNAVLPALSRCFELTTLSLCGNPISMATLENLLSHTIRLNNLRLELYPAPRESYDAYGALCRRRFAQLGAELMGRVKDLRQTKRILFCTACCPRCGHRAFYDLEVNQCSC
;
A
#
# COMPACT_ATOMS: atom_id res chain seq x y z
N MET A 1 23.07 -44.05 4.40
CA MET A 1 22.21 -44.39 5.56
C MET A 1 21.78 -43.07 6.20
N ALA A 2 20.76 -42.40 5.66
CA ALA A 2 19.35 -42.58 5.98
C ALA A 2 19.00 -42.19 7.43
N ARG A 3 18.58 -40.93 7.61
CA ARG A 3 17.49 -40.49 8.51
C ARG A 3 17.25 -38.98 8.34
N ALA A 4 16.44 -38.65 7.35
CA ALA A 4 15.73 -37.38 7.29
C ALA A 4 14.38 -37.56 7.98
N LEU A 5 14.13 -36.79 9.04
CA LEU A 5 12.83 -36.61 9.67
C LEU A 5 12.37 -35.18 9.37
N PRO A 6 11.15 -34.97 8.85
CA PRO A 6 10.68 -33.66 8.42
C PRO A 6 10.02 -32.90 9.58
N LEU A 7 10.34 -31.62 9.72
CA LEU A 7 9.61 -30.70 10.60
C LEU A 7 8.53 -29.97 9.81
N ALA A 8 7.32 -30.10 10.34
CA ALA A 8 6.05 -29.64 9.80
C ALA A 8 6.02 -28.12 9.61
N LEU A 9 5.71 -27.70 8.38
CA LEU A 9 5.11 -26.41 8.07
C LEU A 9 3.62 -26.68 7.86
N GLY A 10 2.79 -26.12 8.72
CA GLY A 10 1.34 -26.13 8.57
C GLY A 10 0.95 -25.11 7.50
N GLU A 11 0.54 -25.61 6.35
CA GLU A 11 -0.19 -24.88 5.33
C GLU A 11 -1.64 -25.36 5.37
N ASP A 12 -2.54 -24.52 5.87
CA ASP A 12 -3.99 -24.68 5.70
C ASP A 12 -4.35 -24.28 4.27
N GLU A 13 -4.20 -25.22 3.33
CA GLU A 13 -4.87 -25.16 2.02
C GLU A 13 -6.05 -26.14 2.01
N ILE A 14 -7.26 -25.58 2.06
CA ILE A 14 -8.51 -26.29 1.81
C ILE A 14 -8.59 -26.59 0.31
N ALA A 15 -8.05 -27.75 -0.09
CA ALA A 15 -8.23 -28.30 -1.42
C ALA A 15 -9.61 -28.98 -1.52
N TRP A 16 -10.48 -28.41 -2.36
CA TRP A 16 -11.74 -29.03 -2.76
C TRP A 16 -11.47 -30.18 -3.74
N ALA A 17 -11.42 -31.41 -3.23
CA ALA A 17 -11.38 -32.62 -4.05
C ALA A 17 -12.77 -32.93 -4.61
N TRP A 18 -12.89 -32.90 -5.94
CA TRP A 18 -14.00 -33.53 -6.67
C TRP A 18 -13.73 -35.04 -6.76
N SER A 19 -14.72 -35.87 -6.43
CA SER A 19 -14.68 -37.31 -6.68
C SER A 19 -15.61 -37.62 -7.83
N GLU A 20 -15.04 -38.21 -8.89
CA GLU A 20 -15.76 -38.83 -9.99
C GLU A 20 -15.65 -40.36 -9.87
N SER A 21 -16.77 -41.01 -10.20
CA SER A 21 -16.87 -42.34 -10.83
C SER A 21 -17.02 -43.60 -9.97
N ASP A 22 -18.29 -43.96 -9.77
CA ASP A 22 -18.95 -45.24 -10.02
C ASP A 22 -18.14 -46.56 -9.98
N ALA A 23 -18.53 -47.43 -9.04
CA ALA A 23 -18.52 -48.88 -9.23
C ALA A 23 -19.69 -49.51 -8.45
N PHE A 24 -20.77 -49.86 -9.15
CA PHE A 24 -21.85 -50.69 -8.62
C PHE A 24 -21.43 -52.16 -8.63
N SER A 25 -21.41 -52.80 -7.47
CA SER A 25 -21.46 -54.26 -7.34
C SER A 25 -22.80 -54.63 -6.72
N LEU A 26 -23.57 -55.44 -7.44
CA LEU A 26 -24.81 -56.06 -6.98
C LEU A 26 -24.47 -57.12 -5.93
N ASP A 27 -25.12 -57.05 -4.77
CA ASP A 27 -25.35 -58.26 -3.98
C ASP A 27 -26.74 -58.23 -3.34
N VAL A 28 -27.42 -59.37 -3.45
CA VAL A 28 -28.82 -59.58 -3.08
C VAL A 28 -28.85 -60.29 -1.75
N SER A 29 -29.39 -59.67 -0.69
CA SER A 29 -30.05 -60.40 0.40
C SER A 29 -30.78 -59.49 1.39
N SER A 30 -32.00 -59.92 1.72
CA SER A 30 -32.80 -59.62 2.92
C SER A 30 -33.23 -58.16 3.21
N GLY A 31 -34.41 -57.82 2.69
CA GLY A 31 -35.55 -57.27 3.42
C GLY A 31 -35.33 -56.29 4.57
N THR A 32 -35.40 -55.00 4.28
CA THR A 32 -36.10 -54.00 5.12
C THR A 32 -36.30 -52.71 4.29
N PHE A 33 -37.55 -52.29 4.12
CA PHE A 33 -37.87 -50.97 3.54
C PHE A 33 -37.58 -49.88 4.58
N PRO A 34 -36.91 -48.79 4.18
CA PRO A 34 -37.48 -47.49 4.47
C PRO A 34 -37.48 -46.57 3.25
N CYS A 35 -38.56 -45.81 3.12
CA CYS A 35 -38.82 -44.83 2.07
C CYS A 35 -37.59 -43.97 1.74
N ARG A 36 -37.03 -44.12 0.53
CA ARG A 36 -36.09 -43.14 -0.03
C ARG A 36 -36.87 -41.86 -0.36
N LEU A 37 -36.79 -40.87 0.53
CA LEU A 37 -36.99 -39.48 0.14
C LEU A 37 -35.92 -39.15 -0.90
N VAL A 38 -36.30 -39.16 -2.18
CA VAL A 38 -35.49 -38.56 -3.24
C VAL A 38 -35.42 -37.06 -2.93
N LYS A 39 -34.33 -36.65 -2.31
CA LYS A 39 -34.00 -35.23 -2.17
C LYS A 39 -33.62 -34.74 -3.57
N MET A 40 -34.61 -34.35 -4.36
CA MET A 40 -34.36 -33.58 -5.58
C MET A 40 -33.59 -32.35 -5.14
N SER A 41 -32.33 -32.24 -5.56
CA SER A 41 -31.62 -30.96 -5.49
C SER A 41 -32.37 -30.05 -6.45
N ILE A 42 -33.25 -29.21 -5.88
CA ILE A 42 -33.86 -28.12 -6.61
C ILE A 42 -32.71 -27.17 -6.91
N ARG A 43 -32.01 -27.40 -8.04
CA ARG A 43 -31.17 -26.38 -8.66
C ARG A 43 -32.12 -25.21 -8.89
N THR A 44 -31.91 -24.12 -8.16
CA THR A 44 -32.60 -22.86 -8.41
C THR A 44 -32.50 -22.57 -9.91
N PRO A 45 -33.64 -22.45 -10.62
CA PRO A 45 -33.60 -22.23 -12.06
C PRO A 45 -32.85 -20.92 -12.33
N PRO A 46 -31.98 -20.89 -13.36
CA PRO A 46 -31.25 -19.67 -13.72
C PRO A 46 -32.26 -18.54 -13.97
N ARG A 47 -31.98 -17.37 -13.40
CA ARG A 47 -32.91 -16.23 -13.48
C ARG A 47 -33.10 -15.83 -14.95
N LEU A 48 -34.26 -15.26 -15.32
CA LEU A 48 -34.56 -14.87 -16.71
C LEU A 48 -33.44 -14.01 -17.31
N LEU A 49 -32.84 -13.11 -16.54
CA LEU A 49 -31.70 -12.30 -16.99
C LEU A 49 -30.43 -13.12 -17.24
N GLU A 50 -30.17 -14.17 -16.47
CA GLU A 50 -29.04 -15.08 -16.71
C GLU A 50 -29.28 -15.93 -17.96
N LEU A 51 -30.53 -16.34 -18.21
CA LEU A 51 -30.92 -17.07 -19.42
C LEU A 51 -30.87 -16.16 -20.67
N VAL A 52 -31.38 -14.94 -20.55
CA VAL A 52 -31.30 -13.91 -21.60
C VAL A 52 -29.84 -13.55 -21.84
N GLY A 53 -29.03 -13.36 -20.79
CA GLY A 53 -27.59 -13.15 -20.91
C GLY A 53 -26.91 -14.32 -21.61
N ARG A 54 -27.18 -15.57 -21.21
CA ARG A 54 -26.63 -16.76 -21.89
C ARG A 54 -27.08 -16.89 -23.34
N SER A 55 -28.30 -16.47 -23.68
CA SER A 55 -28.81 -16.48 -25.06
C SER A 55 -28.19 -15.36 -25.89
N LEU A 56 -28.09 -14.15 -25.34
CA LEU A 56 -27.52 -12.96 -25.98
C LEU A 56 -26.01 -13.13 -26.22
N LEU A 57 -25.30 -13.77 -25.28
CA LEU A 57 -23.86 -14.05 -25.38
C LEU A 57 -23.55 -15.24 -26.30
N ARG A 58 -24.56 -16.04 -26.68
CA ARG A 58 -24.42 -17.16 -27.64
C ARG A 58 -24.65 -16.76 -29.09
N ASP A 59 -25.47 -15.74 -29.34
CA ASP A 59 -25.81 -15.31 -30.71
C ASP A 59 -25.25 -13.91 -31.01
N GLN A 60 -24.12 -13.89 -31.72
CA GLN A 60 -23.35 -12.69 -32.05
C GLN A 60 -24.12 -11.72 -32.97
N ALA A 61 -25.04 -12.23 -33.81
CA ALA A 61 -25.80 -11.42 -34.75
C ALA A 61 -26.99 -10.71 -34.09
N LEU A 62 -27.63 -11.35 -33.11
CA LEU A 62 -28.71 -10.74 -32.31
C LEU A 62 -28.18 -9.74 -31.26
N ALA A 63 -26.95 -9.94 -30.77
CA ALA A 63 -26.36 -9.11 -29.72
C ALA A 63 -26.15 -7.64 -30.12
N VAL A 64 -25.75 -7.36 -31.37
CA VAL A 64 -25.44 -5.97 -31.80
C VAL A 64 -26.70 -5.10 -31.83
N CYS A 65 -27.79 -5.59 -32.43
CA CYS A 65 -29.06 -4.86 -32.47
C CYS A 65 -29.74 -4.80 -31.10
N ALA A 66 -29.61 -5.85 -30.28
CA ALA A 66 -30.23 -5.89 -28.95
C ALA A 66 -29.51 -5.01 -27.92
N LEU A 67 -28.21 -4.74 -28.08
CA LEU A 67 -27.44 -3.88 -27.18
C LEU A 67 -27.78 -2.39 -27.35
N GLU A 68 -28.25 -1.95 -28.53
CA GLU A 68 -28.70 -0.57 -28.74
C GLU A 68 -30.00 -0.25 -27.96
N GLU A 69 -30.87 -1.26 -27.81
CA GLU A 69 -32.18 -1.16 -27.13
C GLU A 69 -32.13 -1.62 -25.65
N LEU A 70 -30.96 -2.06 -25.18
CA LEU A 70 -30.82 -2.61 -23.82
C LEU A 70 -30.83 -1.47 -22.77
N PRO A 71 -31.65 -1.58 -21.71
CA PRO A 71 -31.59 -0.66 -20.57
C PRO A 71 -30.18 -0.60 -19.97
N MET A 72 -29.72 0.61 -19.65
CA MET A 72 -28.35 0.85 -19.14
C MET A 72 -28.03 0.09 -17.85
N GLU A 73 -29.06 -0.29 -17.09
CA GLU A 73 -28.96 -1.02 -15.83
C GLU A 73 -28.63 -2.50 -16.02
N LEU A 74 -28.88 -3.06 -17.22
CA LEU A 74 -28.56 -4.44 -17.55
C LEU A 74 -27.13 -4.60 -18.10
N PHE A 75 -26.49 -3.51 -18.52
CA PHE A 75 -25.12 -3.54 -19.04
C PHE A 75 -24.08 -4.04 -18.01
N PRO A 76 -24.01 -3.48 -16.78
CA PRO A 76 -23.01 -3.92 -15.79
C PRO A 76 -23.09 -5.42 -15.44
N PRO A 77 -24.26 -6.01 -15.10
CA PRO A 77 -24.34 -7.44 -14.77
C PRO A 77 -24.03 -8.34 -15.96
N LEU A 78 -24.48 -8.00 -17.17
CA LEU A 78 -24.15 -8.76 -18.37
C LEU A 78 -22.65 -8.69 -18.69
N PHE A 79 -22.01 -7.54 -18.45
CA PHE A 79 -20.59 -7.36 -18.68
C PHE A 79 -19.77 -8.23 -17.72
N MET A 80 -20.14 -8.27 -16.44
CA MET A 80 -19.50 -9.15 -15.46
C MET A 80 -19.63 -10.63 -15.87
N GLU A 81 -20.82 -11.06 -16.32
CA GLU A 81 -21.04 -12.44 -16.76
C GLU A 81 -20.22 -12.77 -18.02
N ALA A 82 -20.21 -11.86 -19.00
CA ALA A 82 -19.41 -11.99 -20.23
C ALA A 82 -17.91 -12.04 -19.92
N PHE A 83 -17.44 -11.22 -18.98
CA PHE A 83 -16.04 -11.18 -18.54
C PHE A 83 -15.66 -12.48 -17.83
N SER A 84 -16.46 -12.92 -16.86
CA SER A 84 -16.21 -14.14 -16.08
C SER A 84 -16.20 -15.40 -16.93
N ARG A 85 -17.05 -15.44 -17.97
CA ARG A 85 -17.14 -16.57 -18.92
C ARG A 85 -16.22 -16.44 -20.14
N ARG A 86 -15.44 -15.36 -20.24
CA ARG A 86 -14.52 -15.10 -21.36
C ARG A 86 -15.23 -15.04 -22.73
N HIS A 87 -16.42 -14.45 -22.76
CA HIS A 87 -17.13 -14.18 -24.02
C HIS A 87 -16.54 -12.95 -24.72
N CYS A 88 -15.33 -13.10 -25.29
CA CYS A 88 -14.53 -12.01 -25.87
C CYS A 88 -15.28 -11.17 -26.92
N GLU A 89 -15.97 -11.81 -27.86
CA GLU A 89 -16.73 -11.09 -28.90
C GLU A 89 -17.87 -10.26 -28.30
N ALA A 90 -18.57 -10.79 -27.30
CA ALA A 90 -19.60 -10.04 -26.60
C ALA A 90 -19.00 -8.84 -25.83
N LEU A 91 -17.88 -9.04 -25.11
CA LEU A 91 -17.17 -7.95 -24.43
C LEU A 91 -16.81 -6.82 -25.40
N LYS A 92 -16.28 -7.16 -26.57
CA LYS A 92 -15.90 -6.20 -27.61
C LYS A 92 -17.08 -5.33 -28.04
N VAL A 93 -18.27 -5.91 -28.25
CA VAL A 93 -19.47 -5.16 -28.64
C VAL A 93 -20.02 -4.35 -27.45
N MET A 94 -20.02 -4.93 -26.24
CA MET A 94 -20.50 -4.26 -25.04
C MET A 94 -19.65 -3.03 -24.67
N VAL A 95 -18.34 -3.05 -24.92
CA VAL A 95 -17.45 -1.89 -24.74
C VAL A 95 -17.79 -0.77 -25.71
N GLN A 96 -18.13 -1.10 -26.96
CA GLN A 96 -18.54 -0.10 -27.96
C GLN A 96 -19.86 0.58 -27.58
N ALA A 97 -20.81 -0.20 -27.06
CA ALA A 97 -22.12 0.29 -26.62
C ALA A 97 -22.16 0.76 -25.15
N TRP A 98 -21.01 0.87 -24.47
CA TRP A 98 -20.97 1.08 -23.03
C TRP A 98 -21.69 2.38 -22.61
N PRO A 99 -22.72 2.31 -21.75
CA PRO A 99 -23.62 3.43 -21.53
C PRO A 99 -23.10 4.46 -20.52
N PHE A 100 -21.95 4.23 -19.87
CA PHE A 100 -21.38 5.09 -18.84
C PHE A 100 -20.08 5.78 -19.30
N PRO A 101 -19.71 6.93 -18.70
CA PRO A 101 -18.48 7.62 -19.06
C PRO A 101 -17.19 6.95 -18.56
N ARG A 102 -17.30 6.07 -17.57
CA ARG A 102 -16.18 5.32 -16.99
C ARG A 102 -16.47 3.83 -17.06
N LEU A 103 -15.47 3.05 -17.47
CA LEU A 103 -15.48 1.59 -17.38
C LEU A 103 -14.46 1.16 -16.30
N PRO A 104 -14.92 0.79 -15.09
CA PRO A 104 -14.05 0.36 -13.99
C PRO A 104 -13.62 -1.10 -14.12
N LEU A 105 -12.73 -1.39 -15.07
CA LEU A 105 -12.27 -2.74 -15.37
C LEU A 105 -11.32 -3.31 -14.31
N GLY A 106 -10.56 -2.46 -13.61
CA GLY A 106 -9.50 -2.89 -12.67
C GLY A 106 -9.97 -3.88 -11.60
N SER A 107 -11.16 -3.67 -11.02
CA SER A 107 -11.72 -4.56 -9.99
C SER A 107 -12.16 -5.93 -10.53
N LEU A 108 -12.37 -6.07 -11.84
CA LEU A 108 -12.63 -7.36 -12.49
C LEU A 108 -11.32 -8.09 -12.86
N MET A 109 -10.21 -7.36 -12.95
CA MET A 109 -8.89 -7.88 -13.34
C MET A 109 -8.07 -8.44 -12.17
N LYS A 110 -8.70 -8.78 -11.02
CA LYS A 110 -8.00 -9.42 -9.89
C LYS A 110 -7.29 -10.71 -10.28
N THR A 111 -7.88 -11.45 -11.21
CA THR A 111 -7.23 -12.55 -11.94
C THR A 111 -7.10 -12.11 -13.41
N PRO A 112 -5.94 -11.59 -13.84
CA PRO A 112 -5.78 -11.07 -15.18
C PRO A 112 -5.97 -12.20 -16.21
N CYS A 113 -6.86 -11.98 -17.16
CA CYS A 113 -7.05 -12.86 -18.32
C CYS A 113 -6.76 -12.06 -19.58
N LEU A 114 -5.64 -12.38 -20.22
CA LEU A 114 -5.13 -11.66 -21.39
C LEU A 114 -6.16 -11.58 -22.52
N GLU A 115 -6.87 -12.68 -22.79
CA GLU A 115 -7.89 -12.78 -23.83
C GLU A 115 -9.03 -11.76 -23.62
N THR A 116 -9.59 -11.73 -22.41
CA THR A 116 -10.68 -10.80 -22.07
C THR A 116 -10.22 -9.35 -22.07
N PHE A 117 -8.99 -9.10 -21.62
CA PHE A 117 -8.41 -7.76 -21.64
C PHE A 117 -8.18 -7.27 -23.07
N GLN A 118 -7.61 -8.12 -23.92
CA GLN A 118 -7.44 -7.83 -25.34
C GLN A 118 -8.78 -7.55 -26.03
N ALA A 119 -9.81 -8.33 -25.74
CA ALA A 119 -11.15 -8.10 -26.28
C ALA A 119 -11.74 -6.73 -25.88
N VAL A 120 -11.46 -6.26 -24.66
CA VAL A 120 -11.84 -4.92 -24.21
C VAL A 120 -11.06 -3.84 -24.98
N LEU A 121 -9.74 -4.01 -25.14
CA LEU A 121 -8.92 -3.08 -25.93
C LEU A 121 -9.37 -3.01 -27.40
N ASP A 122 -9.67 -4.16 -28.01
CA ASP A 122 -10.20 -4.25 -29.38
C ASP A 122 -11.58 -3.56 -29.51
N GLY A 123 -12.40 -3.62 -28.46
CA GLY A 123 -13.67 -2.90 -28.37
C GLY A 123 -13.49 -1.39 -28.30
N LEU A 124 -12.48 -0.93 -27.53
CA LEU A 124 -12.09 0.48 -27.48
C LEU A 124 -11.55 0.97 -28.83
N ASP A 125 -10.83 0.12 -29.56
CA ASP A 125 -10.32 0.46 -30.90
C ASP A 125 -11.42 0.64 -31.92
N ALA A 126 -12.41 -0.25 -31.91
CA ALA A 126 -13.62 -0.08 -32.71
C ALA A 126 -14.31 1.25 -32.38
N LEU A 127 -14.40 1.61 -31.09
CA LEU A 127 -14.99 2.87 -30.65
C LEU A 127 -14.18 4.09 -31.11
N LEU A 128 -12.83 4.02 -31.08
CA LEU A 128 -11.93 5.08 -31.53
C LEU A 128 -11.97 5.28 -33.05
N THR A 129 -12.17 4.21 -33.83
CA THR A 129 -12.22 4.24 -35.31
C THR A 129 -13.58 4.64 -35.88
N GLN A 130 -14.70 4.37 -35.18
CA GLN A 130 -16.07 4.69 -35.62
C GLN A 130 -16.47 6.18 -35.52
N GLY A 131 -15.59 7.10 -35.96
CA GLY A 131 -15.79 8.54 -35.93
C GLY A 131 -17.25 8.98 -36.16
N ALA A 132 -17.86 9.53 -35.10
CA ALA A 132 -19.09 10.33 -35.11
C ALA A 132 -20.47 9.66 -35.24
N ARG A 133 -20.65 8.31 -35.19
CA ARG A 133 -22.02 7.74 -35.38
C ARG A 133 -22.82 7.27 -34.17
N LEU A 134 -22.23 7.01 -33.01
CA LEU A 134 -23.01 6.72 -31.80
C LEU A 134 -22.34 7.40 -30.61
N ARG A 135 -23.15 8.02 -29.75
CA ARG A 135 -22.75 8.85 -28.62
C ARG A 135 -21.61 8.19 -27.82
N ARG A 136 -20.34 8.60 -28.04
CA ARG A 136 -19.20 8.17 -27.23
C ARG A 136 -19.40 8.66 -25.80
N LYS A 137 -20.07 7.84 -24.99
CA LYS A 137 -20.23 8.12 -23.56
C LYS A 137 -18.94 7.78 -22.84
N LEU A 138 -18.34 6.62 -23.13
CA LEU A 138 -17.10 6.16 -22.54
C LEU A 138 -15.92 7.08 -22.86
N GLN A 139 -15.35 7.67 -21.82
CA GLN A 139 -14.21 8.59 -21.87
C GLN A 139 -13.04 8.11 -21.02
N VAL A 140 -13.30 7.26 -20.03
CA VAL A 140 -12.31 6.79 -19.06
C VAL A 140 -12.34 5.26 -18.96
N LEU A 141 -11.24 4.61 -19.30
CA LEU A 141 -10.96 3.25 -18.88
C LEU A 141 -10.23 3.31 -17.54
N ASP A 142 -10.78 2.68 -16.52
CA ASP A 142 -10.22 2.68 -15.18
C ASP A 142 -9.76 1.28 -14.79
N LEU A 143 -8.43 1.12 -14.72
CA LEU A 143 -7.74 -0.12 -14.39
C LEU A 143 -7.35 -0.17 -12.91
N GLN A 144 -7.82 0.76 -12.07
CA GLN A 144 -7.53 0.75 -10.64
C GLN A 144 -8.42 -0.23 -9.88
N ASP A 145 -7.83 -0.94 -8.92
CA ASP A 145 -8.53 -1.85 -7.99
C ASP A 145 -9.14 -1.07 -6.80
N VAL A 146 -10.06 -0.15 -7.08
CA VAL A 146 -10.65 0.75 -6.05
C VAL A 146 -12.18 0.82 -6.14
N SER A 147 -12.77 0.20 -7.16
CA SER A 147 -14.15 0.47 -7.60
C SER A 147 -15.11 -0.71 -7.42
N GLU A 148 -14.88 -1.60 -6.44
CA GLU A 148 -15.83 -2.67 -6.08
C GLU A 148 -17.26 -2.13 -5.88
N ASN A 149 -17.39 -0.91 -5.35
CA ASN A 149 -18.67 -0.23 -5.15
C ASN A 149 -19.52 -0.06 -6.42
N PHE A 150 -18.92 0.04 -7.60
CA PHE A 150 -19.71 0.12 -8.84
C PHE A 150 -20.38 -1.22 -9.12
N TRP A 151 -19.60 -2.30 -9.17
CA TRP A 151 -20.10 -3.63 -9.47
C TRP A 151 -21.00 -4.19 -8.35
N MET A 152 -20.68 -3.92 -7.09
CA MET A 152 -21.48 -4.32 -5.92
C MET A 152 -22.89 -3.70 -5.92
N VAL A 153 -23.03 -2.41 -6.26
CA VAL A 153 -24.35 -1.76 -6.33
C VAL A 153 -25.25 -2.44 -7.36
N TRP A 154 -24.70 -2.86 -8.50
CA TRP A 154 -25.44 -3.55 -9.55
C TRP A 154 -25.66 -5.05 -9.22
N SER A 155 -24.75 -5.67 -8.48
CA SER A 155 -24.86 -7.05 -7.99
C SER A 155 -25.92 -7.19 -6.88
N GLU A 156 -25.97 -6.26 -5.92
CA GLU A 156 -26.98 -6.26 -4.84
C GLU A 156 -28.37 -5.89 -5.35
N ALA A 157 -28.46 -4.93 -6.27
CA ALA A 157 -29.68 -4.61 -7.00
C ALA A 157 -30.26 -5.85 -7.70
N MET A 158 -29.39 -6.64 -8.35
CA MET A 158 -29.70 -7.93 -8.94
C MET A 158 -30.15 -8.96 -7.91
N ALA A 159 -29.45 -9.10 -6.79
CA ALA A 159 -29.79 -10.05 -5.73
C ALA A 159 -31.21 -9.82 -5.17
N ARG A 160 -31.61 -8.54 -5.06
CA ARG A 160 -32.91 -8.11 -4.50
C ARG A 160 -34.01 -7.89 -5.54
N GLY A 161 -33.72 -7.99 -6.84
CA GLY A 161 -34.72 -7.83 -7.91
C GLY A 161 -35.19 -6.38 -8.14
N PHE A 162 -34.45 -5.38 -7.64
CA PHE A 162 -34.79 -3.97 -7.79
C PHE A 162 -33.74 -3.26 -8.64
N LEU A 163 -34.14 -2.61 -9.74
CA LEU A 163 -33.28 -1.61 -10.39
C LEU A 163 -33.07 -0.44 -9.40
N PRO A 164 -31.82 0.00 -9.15
CA PRO A 164 -31.58 1.13 -8.26
C PRO A 164 -32.11 2.41 -8.92
N ASN A 165 -33.10 3.07 -8.29
CA ASN A 165 -33.54 4.39 -8.70
C ASN A 165 -32.34 5.36 -8.67
N ALA A 166 -32.01 5.93 -9.83
CA ALA A 166 -30.92 6.87 -10.03
C ALA A 166 -31.20 8.24 -9.40
N THR A 167 -31.35 8.31 -8.07
CA THR A 167 -31.47 9.57 -7.31
C THR A 167 -30.72 9.47 -5.99
N ARG A 168 -29.40 9.28 -6.05
CA ARG A 168 -28.51 9.74 -4.97
C ARG A 168 -27.36 10.52 -5.57
N ARG A 169 -27.43 11.85 -5.45
CA ARG A 169 -26.32 12.78 -5.65
C ARG A 169 -25.13 12.32 -4.81
N ARG A 170 -24.20 11.56 -5.40
CA ARG A 170 -22.85 11.41 -4.87
C ARG A 170 -22.07 12.65 -5.32
N LYS A 171 -21.44 13.31 -4.34
CA LYS A 171 -20.49 14.41 -4.60
C LYS A 171 -19.45 13.92 -5.62
N PRO A 172 -19.11 14.72 -6.64
CA PRO A 172 -18.06 14.34 -7.58
C PRO A 172 -16.74 14.19 -6.80
N ALA A 173 -16.12 13.02 -6.94
CA ALA A 173 -14.72 12.84 -6.55
C ALA A 173 -13.90 13.85 -7.36
N ARG A 174 -12.95 14.54 -6.71
CA ARG A 174 -12.12 15.60 -7.28
C ARG A 174 -11.74 15.31 -8.74
N ASP A 175 -12.39 16.03 -9.64
CA ASP A 175 -12.21 15.90 -11.07
C ASP A 175 -10.76 16.24 -11.44
N CYS A 176 -10.16 15.39 -12.27
CA CYS A 176 -8.99 15.78 -13.05
C CYS A 176 -9.32 17.06 -13.83
N PRO A 177 -8.35 17.98 -14.05
CA PRO A 177 -8.61 19.17 -14.84
C PRO A 177 -9.06 18.75 -16.24
N VAL A 178 -10.31 19.06 -16.58
CA VAL A 178 -10.85 18.84 -17.92
C VAL A 178 -10.15 19.80 -18.86
N MET A 179 -9.06 19.33 -19.48
CA MET A 179 -8.43 20.03 -20.60
C MET A 179 -9.41 20.02 -21.77
N ARG A 180 -9.97 21.20 -22.05
CA ARG A 180 -10.88 21.44 -23.15
C ARG A 180 -10.06 21.48 -24.45
N GLY A 181 -9.91 20.34 -25.12
CA GLY A 181 -9.26 20.21 -26.44
C GLY A 181 -9.01 18.75 -26.81
N GLN A 182 -9.70 18.27 -27.87
CA GLN A 182 -9.69 16.89 -28.41
C GLN A 182 -10.06 15.79 -27.39
N GLN A 183 -11.20 15.12 -27.58
CA GLN A 183 -11.69 14.01 -26.73
C GLN A 183 -10.76 12.78 -26.83
N ARG A 184 -9.65 12.81 -26.07
CA ARG A 184 -8.75 11.66 -25.87
C ARG A 184 -9.36 10.70 -24.85
N LEU A 185 -9.33 9.41 -25.15
CA LEU A 185 -9.71 8.39 -24.17
C LEU A 185 -8.64 8.37 -23.07
N THR A 186 -9.05 8.54 -21.82
CA THR A 186 -8.15 8.50 -20.67
C THR A 186 -8.10 7.09 -20.09
N VAL A 187 -6.90 6.56 -19.91
CA VAL A 187 -6.67 5.30 -19.20
C VAL A 187 -6.05 5.64 -17.85
N ILE A 188 -6.77 5.32 -16.77
CA ILE A 188 -6.29 5.49 -15.41
C ILE A 188 -5.76 4.13 -14.92
N ILE A 189 -4.54 4.12 -14.40
CA ILE A 189 -3.88 2.90 -13.93
C ILE A 189 -3.02 3.18 -12.70
N ASP A 190 -2.85 2.18 -11.85
CA ASP A 190 -1.81 2.15 -10.82
C ASP A 190 -0.74 1.15 -11.28
N LEU A 191 0.50 1.63 -11.44
CA LEU A 191 1.61 0.84 -11.99
C LEU A 191 2.46 0.25 -10.87
N CYS A 192 2.62 -1.07 -10.88
CA CYS A 192 3.59 -1.77 -10.04
C CYS A 192 4.60 -2.49 -10.92
N LEU A 193 5.78 -1.88 -11.07
CA LEU A 193 6.89 -2.43 -11.83
C LEU A 193 7.71 -3.31 -10.89
N LYS A 194 7.82 -4.61 -11.21
CA LYS A 194 8.60 -5.58 -10.45
C LYS A 194 9.73 -6.12 -11.32
N SER A 195 10.88 -6.37 -10.70
CA SER A 195 12.01 -7.03 -11.35
C SER A 195 11.56 -8.36 -11.94
N ARG A 196 11.87 -8.59 -13.23
CA ARG A 196 11.73 -9.86 -13.97
C ARG A 196 10.34 -10.27 -14.44
N THR A 197 9.27 -9.53 -14.14
CA THR A 197 7.93 -9.80 -14.70
C THR A 197 7.13 -8.51 -14.83
N LEU A 198 7.01 -7.98 -16.06
CA LEU A 198 5.85 -7.16 -16.41
C LEU A 198 4.70 -8.13 -16.66
N ASP A 199 3.54 -7.83 -16.10
CA ASP A 199 2.31 -8.56 -16.41
C ASP A 199 2.07 -8.56 -17.93
N GLU A 200 1.64 -9.68 -18.50
CA GLU A 200 1.27 -9.79 -19.91
C GLU A 200 0.23 -8.74 -20.29
N CYS A 201 -0.73 -8.48 -19.39
CA CYS A 201 -1.75 -7.44 -19.59
C CYS A 201 -1.14 -6.04 -19.63
N LEU A 202 -0.16 -5.74 -18.75
CA LEU A 202 0.55 -4.46 -18.78
C LEU A 202 1.38 -4.30 -20.06
N THR A 203 2.02 -5.37 -20.52
CA THR A 203 2.79 -5.38 -21.76
C THR A 203 1.89 -5.11 -22.97
N CYS A 204 0.75 -5.80 -23.05
CA CYS A 204 -0.27 -5.53 -24.07
C CYS A 204 -0.80 -4.10 -24.00
N LEU A 205 -1.06 -3.57 -22.81
CA LEU A 205 -1.49 -2.19 -22.63
C LEU A 205 -0.46 -1.20 -23.16
N PHE A 206 0.82 -1.37 -22.82
CA PHE A 206 1.88 -0.46 -23.29
C PHE A 206 2.07 -0.52 -24.81
N LEU A 207 2.00 -1.72 -25.41
CA LEU A 207 2.02 -1.88 -26.87
C LEU A 207 0.81 -1.18 -27.52
N TRP A 208 -0.37 -1.36 -26.93
CA TRP A 208 -1.61 -0.74 -27.40
C TRP A 208 -1.55 0.79 -27.32
N VAL A 209 -1.04 1.34 -26.21
CA VAL A 209 -0.83 2.78 -26.01
C VAL A 209 0.18 3.34 -27.02
N LYS A 210 1.31 2.65 -27.21
CA LYS A 210 2.37 3.07 -28.13
C LYS A 210 1.89 3.16 -29.58
N GLN A 211 1.04 2.22 -30.01
CA GLN A 211 0.46 2.22 -31.36
C GLN A 211 -0.55 3.35 -31.60
N ARG A 212 -1.07 4.00 -30.54
CA ARG A 212 -2.16 5.00 -30.58
C ARG A 212 -1.74 6.32 -29.97
N GLU A 213 -0.48 6.67 -30.17
CA GLU A 213 0.10 7.91 -29.68
C GLU A 213 -0.75 9.11 -30.15
N GLY A 214 -1.11 9.98 -29.21
CA GLY A 214 -1.94 11.16 -29.49
C GLY A 214 -3.46 10.95 -29.46
N LEU A 215 -3.96 9.71 -29.39
CA LEU A 215 -5.40 9.42 -29.18
C LEU A 215 -5.74 9.10 -27.72
N LEU A 216 -4.73 8.62 -26.97
CA LEU A 216 -4.88 8.14 -25.61
C LEU A 216 -4.17 9.06 -24.62
N HIS A 217 -4.72 9.13 -23.42
CA HIS A 217 -4.07 9.76 -22.27
C HIS A 217 -3.85 8.75 -21.16
N LEU A 218 -2.61 8.28 -20.98
CA LEU A 218 -2.26 7.35 -19.91
C LEU A 218 -1.92 8.11 -18.62
N CYS A 219 -2.79 7.99 -17.63
CA CYS A 219 -2.71 8.71 -16.36
C CYS A 219 -2.44 7.72 -15.22
N CYS A 220 -1.20 7.67 -14.75
CA CYS A 220 -0.82 6.87 -13.59
C CYS A 220 -1.06 7.67 -12.30
N LYS A 221 -1.78 7.12 -11.31
CA LYS A 221 -1.93 7.78 -9.99
C LYS A 221 -0.92 7.30 -8.98
N LYS A 222 -0.64 5.99 -8.94
CA LYS A 222 0.34 5.38 -8.05
C LYS A 222 1.39 4.62 -8.84
N LEU A 223 2.65 4.98 -8.65
CA LEU A 223 3.80 4.32 -9.25
C LEU A 223 4.60 3.60 -8.17
N LYS A 224 4.73 2.29 -8.29
CA LYS A 224 5.62 1.47 -7.47
C LYS A 224 6.68 0.84 -8.34
N VAL A 225 7.94 0.99 -7.96
CA VAL A 225 9.10 0.44 -8.67
C VAL A 225 9.88 -0.44 -7.70
N LEU A 226 9.95 -1.73 -8.01
CA LEU A 226 10.51 -2.78 -7.15
C LEU A 226 11.60 -3.55 -7.91
N GLY A 227 12.84 -3.10 -7.82
CA GLY A 227 14.00 -3.74 -8.46
C GLY A 227 14.00 -3.74 -10.00
N THR A 228 13.19 -2.86 -10.63
CA THR A 228 13.14 -2.70 -12.10
C THR A 228 14.34 -1.89 -12.60
N PRO A 229 14.97 -2.28 -13.73
CA PRO A 229 16.05 -1.52 -14.34
C PRO A 229 15.62 -0.10 -14.73
N LEU A 230 16.53 0.87 -14.58
CA LEU A 230 16.22 2.29 -14.81
C LEU A 230 15.75 2.61 -16.24
N HIS A 231 16.31 1.93 -17.25
CA HIS A 231 15.93 2.16 -18.64
C HIS A 231 14.46 1.76 -18.93
N GLU A 232 13.95 0.69 -18.30
CA GLU A 232 12.54 0.30 -18.42
C GLU A 232 11.64 1.33 -17.75
N ILE A 233 12.04 1.82 -16.57
CA ILE A 233 11.31 2.88 -15.85
C ILE A 233 11.21 4.14 -16.72
N LYS A 234 12.32 4.55 -17.34
CA LYS A 234 12.36 5.70 -18.26
C LYS A 234 11.40 5.52 -19.44
N ASN A 235 11.42 4.35 -20.08
CA ASN A 235 10.54 4.04 -21.21
C ASN A 235 9.06 4.16 -20.82
N ILE A 236 8.69 3.65 -19.64
CA ILE A 236 7.32 3.69 -19.13
C ILE A 236 6.92 5.12 -18.74
N LEU A 237 7.80 5.84 -18.04
CA LEU A 237 7.55 7.23 -17.65
C LEU A 237 7.41 8.18 -18.85
N ASN A 238 8.07 7.89 -19.97
CA ASN A 238 7.89 8.64 -21.20
C ASN A 238 6.50 8.42 -21.85
N MET A 239 5.82 7.31 -21.55
CA MET A 239 4.48 7.00 -22.06
C MET A 239 3.36 7.51 -21.13
N VAL A 240 3.68 7.75 -19.86
CA VAL A 240 2.72 8.15 -18.82
C VAL A 240 2.81 9.65 -18.61
N ASN A 241 1.68 10.34 -18.37
CA ASN A 241 1.72 11.72 -17.93
C ASN A 241 2.24 11.82 -16.47
N PRO A 242 3.44 12.39 -16.22
CA PRO A 242 4.00 12.45 -14.87
C PRO A 242 3.19 13.35 -13.93
N GLU A 243 2.48 14.34 -14.45
CA GLU A 243 1.64 15.24 -13.64
C GLU A 243 0.44 14.53 -13.03
N CYS A 244 0.04 13.37 -13.57
CA CYS A 244 -1.02 12.57 -12.97
C CYS A 244 -0.61 11.87 -11.67
N ILE A 245 0.70 11.67 -11.46
CA ILE A 245 1.24 10.83 -10.39
C ILE A 245 1.08 11.53 -9.04
N GLN A 246 0.47 10.83 -8.10
CA GLN A 246 0.19 11.31 -6.74
C GLN A 246 0.99 10.56 -5.68
N GLU A 247 1.36 9.30 -5.94
CA GLU A 247 2.20 8.50 -5.05
C GLU A 247 3.29 7.81 -5.85
N THR A 248 4.54 7.94 -5.40
CA THR A 248 5.70 7.28 -6.00
C THR A 248 6.46 6.52 -4.92
N GLU A 249 6.64 5.22 -5.12
CA GLU A 249 7.44 4.33 -4.29
C GLU A 249 8.55 3.72 -5.13
N VAL A 250 9.79 4.05 -4.80
CA VAL A 250 10.98 3.46 -5.42
C VAL A 250 11.71 2.65 -4.37
N ASN A 251 11.69 1.33 -4.54
CA ASN A 251 12.45 0.38 -3.76
C ASN A 251 13.37 -0.41 -4.69
N CYS A 252 14.48 0.22 -5.04
CA CYS A 252 15.49 -0.33 -5.93
C CYS A 252 16.86 -0.06 -5.30
N ARG A 253 17.79 -1.01 -5.44
CA ARG A 253 19.20 -0.81 -5.05
C ARG A 253 19.89 0.13 -6.04
N TRP A 254 19.54 1.41 -5.97
CA TRP A 254 20.07 2.45 -6.84
C TRP A 254 21.37 2.99 -6.28
N ARG A 255 22.29 3.32 -7.18
CA ARG A 255 23.43 4.17 -6.85
C ARG A 255 23.03 5.62 -7.06
N LEU A 256 23.77 6.54 -6.44
CA LEU A 256 23.55 7.98 -6.60
C LEU A 256 23.42 8.45 -8.07
N PRO A 257 24.22 7.94 -9.05
CA PRO A 257 24.02 8.29 -10.46
C PRO A 257 22.69 7.81 -11.04
N ASP A 258 22.23 6.62 -10.65
CA ASP A 258 20.94 6.08 -11.08
C ASP A 258 19.78 6.99 -10.57
N LEU A 259 19.92 7.52 -9.35
CA LEU A 259 18.99 8.52 -8.80
C LEU A 259 19.08 9.86 -9.56
N ALA A 260 20.28 10.33 -9.90
CA ALA A 260 20.47 11.56 -10.67
C ALA A 260 19.80 11.47 -12.05
N GLU A 261 19.87 10.30 -12.69
CA GLU A 261 19.17 10.02 -13.95
C GLU A 261 17.64 9.97 -13.81
N PHE A 262 17.11 9.55 -12.67
CA PHE A 262 15.67 9.55 -12.37
C PHE A 262 15.14 10.94 -11.99
N THR A 263 16.01 11.79 -11.45
CA THR A 263 15.67 13.10 -10.88
C THR A 263 14.81 14.00 -11.78
N PRO A 264 15.08 14.15 -13.10
CA PRO A 264 14.25 14.98 -13.97
C PRO A 264 12.78 14.55 -14.02
N TYR A 265 12.52 13.24 -13.96
CA TYR A 265 11.16 12.69 -13.96
C TYR A 265 10.42 13.02 -12.66
N LEU A 266 11.12 12.92 -11.52
CA LEU A 266 10.55 13.33 -10.23
C LEU A 266 10.11 14.79 -10.26
N GLY A 267 10.91 15.67 -10.86
CA GLY A 267 10.56 17.09 -11.01
C GLY A 267 9.34 17.38 -11.88
N GLN A 268 8.89 16.43 -12.70
CA GLN A 268 7.68 16.54 -13.52
C GLN A 268 6.41 16.10 -12.76
N MET A 269 6.55 15.41 -11.61
CA MET A 269 5.44 14.91 -10.80
C MET A 269 4.86 16.00 -9.89
N ARG A 270 4.31 17.07 -10.49
CA ARG A 270 3.86 18.27 -9.75
C ARG A 270 2.76 17.99 -8.71
N ASN A 271 1.93 16.97 -8.94
CA ASN A 271 0.83 16.58 -8.05
C ASN A 271 1.21 15.46 -7.06
N LEU A 272 2.51 15.23 -6.84
CA LEU A 272 2.99 14.20 -5.92
C LEU A 272 2.67 14.57 -4.46
N HIS A 273 1.95 13.69 -3.77
CA HIS A 273 1.57 13.82 -2.36
C HIS A 273 2.41 12.91 -1.44
N LYS A 274 2.85 11.76 -1.97
CA LYS A 274 3.66 10.78 -1.26
C LYS A 274 4.89 10.39 -2.09
N LEU A 275 6.06 10.48 -1.49
CA LEU A 275 7.31 9.97 -2.04
C LEU A 275 7.93 8.97 -1.06
N THR A 276 8.23 7.77 -1.57
CA THR A 276 8.99 6.75 -0.86
C THR A 276 10.23 6.40 -1.65
N LEU A 277 11.40 6.54 -1.05
CA LEU A 277 12.69 6.18 -1.62
C LEU A 277 13.38 5.20 -0.68
N SER A 278 13.88 4.10 -1.23
CA SER A 278 14.56 3.07 -0.45
C SER A 278 15.79 2.52 -1.16
N HIS A 279 16.83 2.19 -0.38
CA HIS A 279 18.06 1.54 -0.85
C HIS A 279 18.86 2.36 -1.87
N VAL A 280 19.20 3.61 -1.52
CA VAL A 280 20.06 4.45 -2.35
C VAL A 280 21.46 4.55 -1.75
N ASP A 281 22.43 3.97 -2.46
CA ASP A 281 23.82 3.91 -2.05
C ASP A 281 24.69 4.96 -2.76
N VAL A 282 25.64 5.54 -2.05
CA VAL A 282 26.71 6.38 -2.63
C VAL A 282 27.93 5.49 -2.86
N PRO A 283 28.31 5.23 -4.13
CA PRO A 283 29.50 4.44 -4.42
C PRO A 283 30.78 5.13 -3.89
N ARG A 284 31.72 4.32 -3.39
CA ARG A 284 32.99 4.81 -2.79
C ARG A 284 33.89 5.60 -3.75
N TYR A 285 33.70 5.45 -5.05
CA TYR A 285 34.51 6.12 -6.08
C TYR A 285 33.99 7.52 -6.44
N ILE A 286 32.81 7.93 -5.97
CA ILE A 286 32.25 9.26 -6.25
C ILE A 286 33.00 10.30 -5.41
N SER A 287 33.46 11.39 -6.06
CA SER A 287 34.11 12.48 -5.33
C SER A 287 33.09 13.26 -4.48
N PRO A 288 33.52 13.93 -3.40
CA PRO A 288 32.62 14.77 -2.59
C PRO A 288 31.88 15.85 -3.41
N GLU A 289 32.53 16.40 -4.43
CA GLU A 289 31.96 17.42 -5.33
C GLU A 289 30.84 16.82 -6.19
N GLN A 290 31.09 15.65 -6.80
CA GLN A 290 30.09 14.93 -7.59
C GLN A 290 28.89 14.47 -6.74
N LYS A 291 29.17 14.03 -5.50
CA LYS A 291 28.12 13.71 -4.52
C LYS A 291 27.24 14.95 -4.30
N LYS A 292 27.85 16.08 -3.94
CA LYS A 292 27.13 17.33 -3.65
C LYS A 292 26.32 17.81 -4.86
N GLU A 293 26.88 17.74 -6.05
CA GLU A 293 26.18 18.11 -7.29
C GLU A 293 24.95 17.23 -7.53
N SER A 294 25.10 15.90 -7.45
CA SER A 294 24.00 14.95 -7.64
C SER A 294 22.90 15.13 -6.61
N VAL A 295 23.27 15.33 -5.33
CA VAL A 295 22.32 15.61 -4.25
C VAL A 295 21.62 16.95 -4.47
N THR A 296 22.33 17.97 -4.95
CA THR A 296 21.74 19.27 -5.28
C THR A 296 20.76 19.17 -6.43
N GLN A 297 21.11 18.43 -7.48
CA GLN A 297 20.23 18.17 -8.60
C GLN A 297 18.94 17.48 -8.14
N PHE A 298 19.06 16.46 -7.29
CA PHE A 298 17.94 15.72 -6.71
C PHE A 298 17.05 16.61 -5.83
N THR A 299 17.62 17.25 -4.82
CA THR A 299 16.89 18.06 -3.83
C THR A 299 16.21 19.27 -4.47
N SER A 300 16.81 19.88 -5.49
CA SER A 300 16.21 21.02 -6.21
C SER A 300 14.85 20.69 -6.85
N GLN A 301 14.56 19.42 -7.16
CA GLN A 301 13.25 19.04 -7.70
C GLN A 301 12.12 19.18 -6.68
N PHE A 302 12.42 19.12 -5.37
CA PHE A 302 11.41 19.30 -4.32
C PHE A 302 10.77 20.69 -4.36
N LEU A 303 11.46 21.69 -4.93
CA LEU A 303 10.89 23.03 -5.16
C LEU A 303 9.67 23.02 -6.09
N LYS A 304 9.52 21.97 -6.92
CA LYS A 304 8.41 21.75 -7.86
C LYS A 304 7.31 20.84 -7.26
N LEU A 305 7.57 20.18 -6.14
CA LEU A 305 6.67 19.23 -5.49
C LEU A 305 5.78 19.94 -4.46
N HIS A 306 4.89 20.82 -4.94
CA HIS A 306 4.08 21.71 -4.10
C HIS A 306 3.04 21.00 -3.22
N HIS A 307 2.71 19.74 -3.53
CA HIS A 307 1.67 18.98 -2.85
C HIS A 307 2.23 17.87 -1.95
N LEU A 308 3.56 17.76 -1.83
CA LEU A 308 4.20 16.69 -1.07
C LEU A 308 3.89 16.85 0.43
N GLN A 309 3.23 15.85 1.00
CA GLN A 309 2.86 15.82 2.42
C GLN A 309 3.47 14.63 3.16
N LYS A 310 3.88 13.58 2.43
CA LYS A 310 4.42 12.36 3.03
C LYS A 310 5.75 12.00 2.38
N LEU A 311 6.79 11.96 3.19
CA LEU A 311 8.14 11.62 2.75
C LEU A 311 8.67 10.43 3.53
N TYR A 312 9.02 9.37 2.80
CA TYR A 312 9.59 8.15 3.36
C TYR A 312 10.95 7.90 2.72
N MET A 313 11.98 7.76 3.54
CA MET A 313 13.35 7.48 3.13
C MET A 313 13.89 6.35 3.98
N ASN A 314 14.33 5.27 3.34
CA ASN A 314 14.86 4.10 4.04
C ASN A 314 16.20 3.69 3.43
N ARG A 315 17.28 3.59 4.22
CA ARG A 315 18.62 3.26 3.71
C ARG A 315 19.05 4.17 2.56
N VAL A 316 18.97 5.49 2.78
CA VAL A 316 19.36 6.53 1.82
C VAL A 316 20.66 7.18 2.31
N SER A 317 21.78 6.68 1.81
CA SER A 317 23.12 6.99 2.33
C SER A 317 23.62 8.42 2.06
N PHE A 318 23.07 9.13 1.08
CA PHE A 318 23.51 10.50 0.78
C PHE A 318 22.94 11.56 1.73
N LEU A 319 22.01 11.19 2.63
CA LEU A 319 21.32 12.14 3.50
C LEU A 319 22.23 12.77 4.55
N GLU A 320 23.27 12.06 4.99
CA GLU A 320 24.26 12.57 5.95
C GLU A 320 24.83 13.91 5.47
N ASP A 321 24.63 14.95 6.30
CA ASP A 321 24.98 16.36 6.09
C ASP A 321 24.26 17.08 4.94
N HIS A 322 23.24 16.46 4.34
CA HIS A 322 22.48 17.02 3.23
C HIS A 322 20.98 17.14 3.52
N LEU A 323 20.52 16.75 4.71
CA LEU A 323 19.10 16.85 5.08
C LEU A 323 18.61 18.29 5.06
N ALA A 324 19.44 19.23 5.51
CA ALA A 324 19.14 20.66 5.52
C ALA A 324 18.76 21.18 4.12
N GLN A 325 19.52 20.77 3.11
CA GLN A 325 19.31 21.14 1.72
C GLN A 325 17.95 20.62 1.22
N LEU A 326 17.63 19.36 1.51
CA LEU A 326 16.34 18.77 1.15
C LEU A 326 15.18 19.51 1.81
N LEU A 327 15.26 19.74 3.13
CA LEU A 327 14.21 20.38 3.90
C LEU A 327 13.97 21.82 3.45
N SER A 328 15.03 22.56 3.11
CA SER A 328 14.93 23.93 2.58
C SER A 328 14.16 24.03 1.25
N CYS A 329 14.11 22.94 0.48
CA CYS A 329 13.42 22.90 -0.81
C CYS A 329 11.91 22.59 -0.67
N LEU A 330 11.44 22.18 0.52
CA LEU A 330 10.04 21.84 0.76
C LEU A 330 9.20 23.09 0.97
N LYS A 331 8.26 23.34 0.04
CA LYS A 331 7.31 24.47 0.13
C LYS A 331 6.05 24.19 0.92
N ALA A 332 5.64 22.93 1.00
CA ALA A 332 4.46 22.51 1.74
C ALA A 332 4.84 21.88 3.08
N PRO A 333 4.02 22.04 4.12
CA PRO A 333 4.23 21.35 5.38
C PRO A 333 3.99 19.84 5.21
N LEU A 334 4.95 19.04 5.68
CA LEU A 334 4.83 17.59 5.76
C LEU A 334 3.92 17.22 6.92
N LYS A 335 3.09 16.19 6.67
CA LYS A 335 2.31 15.48 7.69
C LYS A 335 3.02 14.22 8.16
N THR A 336 3.72 13.55 7.26
CA THR A 336 4.46 12.32 7.59
C THR A 336 5.90 12.44 7.13
N LEU A 337 6.82 12.20 8.06
CA LEU A 337 8.24 12.08 7.80
C LEU A 337 8.74 10.78 8.41
N THR A 338 9.25 9.90 7.55
CA THR A 338 9.86 8.64 7.94
C THR A 338 11.26 8.60 7.35
N ILE A 339 12.29 8.59 8.20
CA ILE A 339 13.68 8.42 7.80
C ILE A 339 14.21 7.22 8.60
N THR A 340 14.43 6.09 7.93
CA THR A 340 14.77 4.84 8.63
C THR A 340 16.05 4.23 8.12
N ASN A 341 16.83 3.60 9.00
CA ASN A 341 18.10 2.96 8.66
C ASN A 341 19.05 3.85 7.83
N CYS A 342 19.04 5.16 8.10
CA CYS A 342 19.90 6.16 7.47
C CYS A 342 20.97 6.61 8.47
N VAL A 343 22.03 7.25 7.95
CA VAL A 343 23.02 7.95 8.78
C VAL A 343 22.65 9.42 8.78
N LEU A 344 22.49 10.00 9.98
CA LEU A 344 22.24 11.42 10.19
C LEU A 344 23.28 11.99 11.16
N SER A 345 23.77 13.19 10.89
CA SER A 345 24.65 13.92 11.80
C SER A 345 23.86 14.73 12.84
N GLU A 346 24.55 15.24 13.86
CA GLU A 346 23.92 16.16 14.83
C GLU A 346 23.43 17.45 14.15
N SER A 347 24.14 17.94 13.13
CA SER A 347 23.68 19.06 12.31
C SER A 347 22.39 18.75 11.57
N ASP A 348 22.23 17.54 11.02
CA ASP A 348 20.99 17.14 10.36
C ASP A 348 19.80 17.20 11.32
N LEU A 349 19.97 16.73 12.56
CA LEU A 349 18.93 16.82 13.59
C LEU A 349 18.60 18.27 13.98
N ARG A 350 19.61 19.14 14.08
CA ARG A 350 19.41 20.58 14.31
C ARG A 350 18.60 21.21 13.17
N HIS A 351 18.98 20.95 11.92
CA HIS A 351 18.27 21.46 10.76
C HIS A 351 16.85 20.92 10.64
N LEU A 352 16.65 19.65 11.01
CA LEU A 352 15.32 19.07 11.12
C LEU A 352 14.49 19.92 12.08
N SER A 353 14.88 20.05 13.36
CA SER A 353 14.12 20.81 14.36
C SER A 353 13.76 22.25 13.95
N GLN A 354 14.67 22.93 13.23
CA GLN A 354 14.51 24.32 12.80
C GLN A 354 13.60 24.47 11.57
N SER A 355 13.41 23.42 10.77
CA SER A 355 12.69 23.51 9.50
C SER A 355 11.21 23.90 9.68
N PRO A 356 10.69 24.92 8.97
CA PRO A 356 9.28 25.31 9.07
C PRO A 356 8.36 24.24 8.49
N SER A 357 8.84 23.48 7.49
CA SER A 357 8.08 22.51 6.72
C SER A 357 7.68 21.26 7.51
N ILE A 358 8.10 21.12 8.77
CA ILE A 358 7.75 19.99 9.63
C ILE A 358 6.88 20.38 10.84
N SER A 359 6.46 21.63 10.93
CA SER A 359 5.64 22.16 12.05
C SER A 359 4.26 21.50 12.20
N GLN A 360 3.79 20.76 11.19
CA GLN A 360 2.47 20.11 11.17
C GLN A 360 2.59 18.58 11.08
N LEU A 361 3.72 18.01 11.49
CA LEU A 361 3.91 16.55 11.47
C LEU A 361 2.91 15.86 12.41
N THR A 362 2.24 14.86 11.86
CA THR A 362 1.42 13.88 12.61
C THR A 362 2.17 12.58 12.83
N THR A 363 3.14 12.27 11.96
CA THR A 363 3.92 11.02 12.01
C THR A 363 5.40 11.34 11.86
N LEU A 364 6.17 10.96 12.88
CA LEU A 364 7.63 10.99 12.86
C LEU A 364 8.16 9.59 13.16
N ASP A 365 8.93 9.05 12.21
CA ASP A 365 9.59 7.76 12.35
C ASP A 365 11.07 7.94 12.00
N LEU A 366 11.94 7.74 13.00
CA LEU A 366 13.39 7.82 12.88
C LEU A 366 14.06 6.46 13.18
N SER A 367 13.30 5.36 13.07
CA SER A 367 13.75 4.04 13.47
C SER A 367 15.01 3.56 12.73
N GLY A 368 15.92 2.93 13.46
CA GLY A 368 17.20 2.43 12.96
C GLY A 368 18.23 3.52 12.61
N ILE A 369 17.99 4.78 12.96
CA ILE A 369 19.03 5.83 12.94
C ILE A 369 19.82 5.76 14.24
N SER A 370 21.14 5.64 14.15
CA SER A 370 22.02 5.67 15.32
C SER A 370 22.01 7.06 15.97
N LEU A 371 21.28 7.19 17.08
CA LEU A 371 21.24 8.36 17.94
C LEU A 371 22.14 8.24 19.17
N ALA A 372 22.78 7.08 19.36
CA ALA A 372 23.78 6.85 20.40
C ALA A 372 24.88 7.93 20.34
N ASN A 373 25.28 8.46 21.49
CA ASN A 373 26.30 9.51 21.65
C ASN A 373 25.98 10.89 21.02
N LEU A 374 24.80 11.09 20.44
CA LEU A 374 24.37 12.41 19.94
C LEU A 374 23.62 13.21 21.00
N SER A 375 23.70 14.53 20.94
CA SER A 375 22.81 15.40 21.71
C SER A 375 21.39 15.31 21.16
N LEU A 376 20.41 14.96 22.02
CA LEU A 376 18.99 14.94 21.65
C LEU A 376 18.25 16.25 21.92
N VAL A 377 18.96 17.32 22.26
CA VAL A 377 18.36 18.67 22.37
C VAL A 377 17.62 19.07 21.08
N PRO A 378 18.13 18.82 19.85
CA PRO A 378 17.37 19.10 18.64
C PRO A 378 16.08 18.28 18.52
N LEU A 379 16.10 17.00 18.94
CA LEU A 379 14.91 16.16 18.93
C LEU A 379 13.88 16.66 19.97
N GLN A 380 14.34 17.12 21.13
CA GLN A 380 13.47 17.76 22.13
C GLN A 380 12.77 19.00 21.54
N LEU A 381 13.51 19.90 20.89
CA LEU A 381 12.95 21.10 20.25
C LEU A 381 11.97 20.75 19.13
N LEU A 382 12.27 19.68 18.37
CA LEU A 382 11.35 19.17 17.36
C LEU A 382 10.03 18.71 18.00
N LEU A 383 10.09 17.88 19.04
CA LEU A 383 8.91 17.38 19.75
C LEU A 383 8.07 18.51 20.35
N GLU A 384 8.72 19.53 20.95
CA GLU A 384 8.01 20.71 21.46
C GLU A 384 7.27 21.46 20.36
N LYS A 385 7.87 21.56 19.18
CA LYS A 385 7.30 22.23 18.01
C LYS A 385 6.10 21.48 17.42
N VAL A 386 6.13 20.13 17.43
CA VAL A 386 5.05 19.29 16.88
C VAL A 386 4.12 18.73 17.95
N ALA A 387 4.24 19.18 19.20
CA ALA A 387 3.51 18.64 20.34
C ALA A 387 1.98 18.65 20.15
N ALA A 388 1.45 19.64 19.45
CA ALA A 388 0.01 19.79 19.20
C ALA A 388 -0.52 18.94 18.03
N THR A 389 0.33 18.30 17.24
CA THR A 389 -0.08 17.56 16.03
C THR A 389 0.43 16.13 15.96
N LEU A 390 1.48 15.78 16.72
CA LEU A 390 2.13 14.49 16.62
C LEU A 390 1.26 13.36 17.19
N GLU A 391 0.86 12.43 16.32
CA GLU A 391 0.02 11.27 16.63
C GLU A 391 0.83 9.96 16.70
N TYR A 392 1.95 9.88 16.00
CA TYR A 392 2.81 8.69 15.92
C TYR A 392 4.28 9.08 16.04
N LEU A 393 4.98 8.47 17.00
CA LEU A 393 6.42 8.60 17.20
C LEU A 393 7.07 7.22 17.26
N ASP A 394 8.05 6.99 16.41
CA ASP A 394 8.85 5.76 16.39
C ASP A 394 10.34 6.11 16.39
N LEU A 395 11.02 5.61 17.43
CA LEU A 395 12.44 5.75 17.68
C LEU A 395 13.07 4.38 17.95
N ASP A 396 12.55 3.33 17.29
CA ASP A 396 13.06 1.97 17.43
C ASP A 396 14.52 1.86 16.97
N ASP A 397 15.30 1.01 17.63
CA ASP A 397 16.67 0.65 17.25
C ASP A 397 17.61 1.85 17.06
N CYS A 398 17.38 2.92 17.82
CA CYS A 398 18.16 4.14 17.74
C CYS A 398 19.40 4.17 18.66
N GLY A 399 19.54 3.20 19.56
CA GLY A 399 20.63 3.18 20.55
C GLY A 399 20.52 4.30 21.59
N ILE A 400 19.30 4.76 21.88
CA ILE A 400 19.04 5.84 22.85
C ILE A 400 19.30 5.33 24.27
N GLU A 401 20.11 6.06 25.02
CA GLU A 401 20.46 5.76 26.41
C GLU A 401 19.57 6.45 27.43
N ASP A 402 19.67 6.03 28.70
CA ASP A 402 18.91 6.56 29.84
C ASP A 402 18.95 8.10 29.93
N SER A 403 20.12 8.70 29.81
CA SER A 403 20.30 10.16 29.88
C SER A 403 19.57 10.90 28.74
N GLN A 404 19.60 10.32 27.54
CA GLN A 404 18.99 10.88 26.35
C GLN A 404 17.46 10.78 26.39
N VAL A 405 16.91 9.66 26.89
CA VAL A 405 15.45 9.54 27.15
C VAL A 405 15.02 10.64 28.11
N ASN A 406 15.70 10.76 29.26
CA ASN A 406 15.36 11.75 30.28
C ASN A 406 15.41 13.20 29.76
N ALA A 407 16.30 13.50 28.79
CA ALA A 407 16.37 14.81 28.15
C ALA A 407 15.14 15.10 27.25
N VAL A 408 14.58 14.09 26.57
CA VAL A 408 13.42 14.29 25.67
C VAL A 408 12.06 14.16 26.38
N LEU A 409 12.01 13.56 27.58
CA LEU A 409 10.78 13.37 28.36
C LEU A 409 9.92 14.63 28.54
N PRO A 410 10.49 15.81 28.90
CA PRO A 410 9.68 17.01 29.10
C PRO A 410 8.90 17.40 27.84
N ALA A 411 9.54 17.34 26.67
CA ALA A 411 8.90 17.62 25.39
C ALA A 411 7.85 16.56 25.04
N LEU A 412 8.20 15.28 25.17
CA LEU A 412 7.30 14.16 24.90
C LEU A 412 6.01 14.23 25.74
N SER A 413 6.13 14.63 27.01
CA SER A 413 4.98 14.77 27.93
C SER A 413 3.97 15.85 27.52
N ARG A 414 4.30 16.69 26.53
CA ARG A 414 3.43 17.74 25.98
C ARG A 414 2.74 17.29 24.68
N CYS A 415 3.08 16.13 24.13
CA CYS A 415 2.51 15.59 22.90
C CYS A 415 1.14 14.95 23.14
N PHE A 416 0.12 15.73 23.49
CA PHE A 416 -1.19 15.20 23.92
C PHE A 416 -1.98 14.47 22.83
N GLU A 417 -1.67 14.71 21.55
CA GLU A 417 -2.29 14.00 20.42
C GLU A 417 -1.64 12.63 20.15
N LEU A 418 -0.56 12.27 20.86
CA LEU A 418 0.19 11.05 20.62
C LEU A 418 -0.68 9.82 20.89
N THR A 419 -0.85 8.99 19.86
CA THR A 419 -1.61 7.73 19.90
C THR A 419 -0.71 6.50 19.93
N THR A 420 0.48 6.60 19.33
CA THR A 420 1.45 5.50 19.25
C THR A 420 2.85 6.01 19.59
N LEU A 421 3.51 5.32 20.52
CA LEU A 421 4.90 5.56 20.88
C LEU A 421 5.67 4.23 20.79
N SER A 422 6.78 4.22 20.06
CA SER A 422 7.68 3.07 19.95
C SER A 422 9.13 3.45 20.26
N LEU A 423 9.75 2.69 21.17
CA LEU A 423 11.14 2.84 21.62
C LEU A 423 11.87 1.49 21.65
N CYS A 424 11.39 0.50 20.92
CA CYS A 424 11.94 -0.86 20.93
C CYS A 424 13.40 -0.91 20.53
N GLY A 425 14.15 -1.87 21.06
CA GLY A 425 15.57 -2.05 20.72
C GLY A 425 16.53 -1.01 21.32
N ASN A 426 16.05 -0.02 22.06
CA ASN A 426 16.91 0.90 22.80
C ASN A 426 17.36 0.30 24.14
N PRO A 427 18.61 0.51 24.58
CA PRO A 427 19.17 -0.04 25.82
C PRO A 427 18.72 0.73 27.08
N ILE A 428 17.40 0.82 27.31
CA ILE A 428 16.80 1.60 28.40
C ILE A 428 16.73 0.77 29.69
N SER A 429 17.17 1.35 30.81
CA SER A 429 17.08 0.73 32.14
C SER A 429 15.65 0.70 32.68
N MET A 430 15.42 -0.17 33.66
CA MET A 430 14.18 -0.23 34.44
C MET A 430 13.81 1.14 35.02
N ALA A 431 14.75 1.85 35.64
CA ALA A 431 14.50 3.14 36.28
C ALA A 431 14.03 4.21 35.27
N THR A 432 14.65 4.25 34.09
CA THR A 432 14.23 5.18 33.03
C THR A 432 12.88 4.79 32.44
N LEU A 433 12.59 3.49 32.28
CA LEU A 433 11.27 3.03 31.84
C LEU A 433 10.16 3.41 32.84
N GLU A 434 10.42 3.26 34.14
CA GLU A 434 9.49 3.74 35.18
C GLU A 434 9.25 5.24 35.06
N ASN A 435 10.31 6.03 34.87
CA ASN A 435 10.19 7.47 34.70
C ASN A 435 9.38 7.80 33.44
N LEU A 436 9.68 7.17 32.31
CA LEU A 436 8.97 7.34 31.04
C LEU A 436 7.48 7.02 31.16
N LEU A 437 7.15 5.88 31.76
CA LEU A 437 5.76 5.49 32.03
C LEU A 437 5.04 6.51 32.92
N SER A 438 5.71 7.05 33.93
CA SER A 438 5.13 8.09 34.79
C SER A 438 4.78 9.37 34.02
N HIS A 439 5.57 9.70 33.00
CA HIS A 439 5.33 10.84 32.12
C HIS A 439 4.27 10.58 31.04
N THR A 440 4.18 9.34 30.51
CA THR A 440 3.17 9.02 29.48
C THR A 440 1.76 8.87 30.04
N ILE A 441 1.56 8.76 31.36
CA ILE A 441 0.23 8.78 31.99
C ILE A 441 -0.60 10.00 31.57
N ARG A 442 0.05 11.15 31.40
CA ARG A 442 -0.62 12.41 31.03
C ARG A 442 -1.13 12.42 29.58
N LEU A 443 -0.68 11.46 28.76
CA LEU A 443 -1.01 11.37 27.34
C LEU A 443 -2.23 10.47 27.14
N ASN A 444 -3.42 11.01 27.42
CA ASN A 444 -4.69 10.27 27.44
C ASN A 444 -5.07 9.62 26.08
N ASN A 445 -4.52 10.13 24.99
CA ASN A 445 -4.78 9.65 23.63
C ASN A 445 -3.91 8.45 23.24
N LEU A 446 -2.89 8.09 24.02
CA LEU A 446 -2.06 6.91 23.73
C LEU A 446 -2.92 5.65 23.68
N ARG A 447 -2.81 4.90 22.59
CA ARG A 447 -3.51 3.64 22.34
C ARG A 447 -2.57 2.45 22.28
N LEU A 448 -1.34 2.68 21.83
CA LEU A 448 -0.30 1.68 21.68
C LEU A 448 1.03 2.23 22.19
N GLU A 449 1.63 1.53 23.14
CA GLU A 449 2.96 1.84 23.65
C GLU A 449 3.86 0.61 23.50
N LEU A 450 4.99 0.78 22.83
CA LEU A 450 5.96 -0.27 22.57
C LEU A 450 7.27 0.11 23.24
N TYR A 451 7.62 -0.60 24.33
CA TYR A 451 8.81 -0.33 25.11
C TYR A 451 9.82 -1.47 25.01
N PRO A 452 11.14 -1.19 25.03
CA PRO A 452 12.13 -2.25 25.08
C PRO A 452 12.02 -2.99 26.42
N ALA A 453 12.35 -4.28 26.40
CA ALA A 453 12.59 -5.01 27.65
C ALA A 453 13.67 -4.27 28.46
N PRO A 454 13.48 -4.10 29.78
CA PRO A 454 14.46 -3.40 30.63
C PRO A 454 15.85 -3.97 30.41
N ARG A 455 16.88 -3.11 30.31
CA ARG A 455 18.27 -3.52 30.07
C ARG A 455 18.74 -4.59 31.06
N GLU A 456 18.27 -4.51 32.30
CA GLU A 456 18.57 -5.47 33.38
C GLU A 456 18.05 -6.89 33.09
N SER A 457 17.13 -7.06 32.15
CA SER A 457 16.61 -8.36 31.70
C SER A 457 17.65 -9.18 30.93
N TYR A 458 18.73 -8.55 30.47
CA TYR A 458 19.80 -9.18 29.71
C TYR A 458 21.02 -9.48 30.60
N ASP A 459 21.74 -10.54 30.26
CA ASP A 459 23.05 -10.83 30.86
C ASP A 459 24.18 -10.05 30.16
N ALA A 460 25.42 -10.24 30.62
CA ALA A 460 26.60 -9.57 30.06
C ALA A 460 26.88 -9.93 28.59
N TYR A 461 26.29 -11.01 28.08
CA TYR A 461 26.41 -11.46 26.69
C TYR A 461 25.23 -11.02 25.82
N GLY A 462 24.30 -10.24 26.37
CA GLY A 462 23.10 -9.75 25.68
C GLY A 462 21.99 -10.80 25.53
N ALA A 463 22.07 -11.92 26.25
CA ALA A 463 21.02 -12.94 26.23
C ALA A 463 19.90 -12.59 27.21
N LEU A 464 18.65 -12.77 26.79
CA LEU A 464 17.47 -12.47 27.60
C LEU A 464 17.29 -13.52 28.71
N CYS A 465 17.38 -13.10 29.97
CA CYS A 465 16.97 -13.91 31.11
C CYS A 465 15.46 -13.86 31.29
N ARG A 466 14.74 -14.86 30.75
CA ARG A 466 13.25 -14.90 30.74
C ARG A 466 12.63 -14.73 32.14
N ARG A 467 13.23 -15.33 33.17
CA ARG A 467 12.74 -15.21 34.57
C ARG A 467 12.85 -13.77 35.07
N ARG A 468 13.99 -13.11 34.80
CA ARG A 468 14.22 -11.72 35.20
C ARG A 468 13.34 -10.75 34.40
N PHE A 469 13.19 -10.98 33.10
CA PHE A 469 12.28 -10.24 32.25
C PHE A 469 10.83 -10.33 32.76
N ALA A 470 10.34 -11.54 33.07
CA ALA A 470 8.99 -11.72 33.59
C ALA A 470 8.78 -11.01 34.93
N GLN A 471 9.78 -11.03 35.82
CA GLN A 471 9.73 -10.32 37.10
C GLN A 471 9.68 -8.80 36.92
N LEU A 472 10.59 -8.24 36.13
CA LEU A 472 10.66 -6.79 35.89
C LEU A 472 9.44 -6.29 35.11
N GLY A 473 8.97 -7.07 34.13
CA GLY A 473 7.74 -6.78 33.39
C GLY A 473 6.52 -6.75 34.30
N ALA A 474 6.38 -7.71 35.22
CA ALA A 474 5.30 -7.73 36.20
C ALA A 474 5.35 -6.51 37.13
N GLU A 475 6.54 -6.09 37.56
CA GLU A 475 6.73 -4.89 38.38
C GLU A 475 6.31 -3.62 37.64
N LEU A 476 6.75 -3.44 36.39
CA LEU A 476 6.35 -2.29 35.56
C LEU A 476 4.83 -2.24 35.38
N MET A 477 4.22 -3.36 35.01
CA MET A 477 2.78 -3.42 34.78
C MET A 477 1.96 -3.22 36.04
N GLY A 478 2.43 -3.70 37.19
CA GLY A 478 1.79 -3.42 38.48
C GLY A 478 1.68 -1.91 38.71
N ARG A 479 2.80 -1.19 38.54
CA ARG A 479 2.82 0.28 38.70
C ARG A 479 1.96 1.00 37.68
N VAL A 480 1.94 0.57 36.42
CA VAL A 480 1.11 1.24 35.40
C VAL A 480 -0.39 1.02 35.66
N LYS A 481 -0.79 -0.19 36.09
CA LYS A 481 -2.18 -0.50 36.44
C LYS A 481 -2.70 0.37 37.58
N ASP A 482 -1.83 0.72 38.54
CA ASP A 482 -2.16 1.62 39.63
C ASP A 482 -2.38 3.07 39.16
N LEU A 483 -1.82 3.44 38.00
CA LEU A 483 -1.74 4.83 37.53
C LEU A 483 -2.74 5.17 36.42
N ARG A 484 -3.17 4.21 35.58
CA ARG A 484 -4.18 4.42 34.53
C ARG A 484 -4.83 3.13 34.04
N GLN A 485 -6.02 3.23 33.43
CA GLN A 485 -6.55 2.15 32.59
C GLN A 485 -5.63 1.94 31.39
N THR A 486 -4.90 0.82 31.38
CA THR A 486 -3.92 0.49 30.34
C THR A 486 -4.61 0.27 29.00
N LYS A 487 -4.36 1.19 28.05
CA LYS A 487 -4.45 0.88 26.62
C LYS A 487 -3.17 0.14 26.22
N ARG A 488 -3.24 -0.74 25.21
CA ARG A 488 -2.27 -1.80 24.89
C ARG A 488 -0.78 -1.38 25.03
N ILE A 489 -0.08 -1.92 26.03
CA ILE A 489 1.37 -1.75 26.26
C ILE A 489 2.07 -3.07 25.97
N LEU A 490 3.05 -3.06 25.08
CA LEU A 490 3.84 -4.25 24.74
C LEU A 490 5.31 -4.02 25.06
N PHE A 491 5.95 -5.03 25.62
CA PHE A 491 7.39 -5.06 25.80
C PHE A 491 8.04 -5.91 24.73
N CYS A 492 9.05 -5.36 24.07
CA CYS A 492 9.75 -6.00 22.96
C CYS A 492 11.17 -6.42 23.36
N THR A 493 11.55 -7.63 22.98
CA THR A 493 12.92 -8.10 23.17
C THR A 493 13.85 -7.51 22.12
N ALA A 494 15.15 -7.57 22.39
CA ALA A 494 16.16 -7.42 21.36
C ALA A 494 15.92 -8.44 20.23
N CYS A 495 16.37 -8.09 19.03
CA CYS A 495 16.26 -8.97 17.87
C CYS A 495 17.06 -10.26 18.13
N CYS A 496 16.45 -11.41 17.87
CA CYS A 496 17.12 -12.70 18.00
C CYS A 496 18.28 -12.77 16.99
N PRO A 497 19.53 -13.06 17.42
CA PRO A 497 20.67 -13.14 16.52
C PRO A 497 20.54 -14.22 15.43
N ARG A 498 19.68 -15.23 15.65
CA ARG A 498 19.50 -16.35 14.71
C ARG A 498 18.46 -16.08 13.63
N CYS A 499 17.34 -15.45 13.98
CA CYS A 499 16.21 -15.27 13.07
C CYS A 499 15.87 -13.80 12.77
N GLY A 500 16.53 -12.84 13.43
CA GLY A 500 16.30 -11.40 13.24
C GLY A 500 14.98 -10.87 13.81
N HIS A 501 14.09 -11.74 14.30
CA HIS A 501 12.79 -11.35 14.84
C HIS A 501 12.90 -10.93 16.32
N ARG A 502 12.06 -9.98 16.72
CA ARG A 502 11.83 -9.59 18.12
C ARG A 502 10.49 -10.13 18.60
N ALA A 503 10.45 -10.56 19.85
CA ALA A 503 9.23 -11.05 20.48
C ALA A 503 8.53 -9.88 21.19
N PHE A 504 7.21 -9.78 21.01
CA PHE A 504 6.36 -8.81 21.68
C PHE A 504 5.55 -9.52 22.74
N TYR A 505 5.63 -9.02 23.96
CA TYR A 505 4.90 -9.55 25.09
C TYR A 505 3.85 -8.53 25.50
N ASP A 506 2.59 -8.86 25.23
CA ASP A 506 1.49 -8.37 26.03
C ASP A 506 1.60 -9.14 27.35
N LEU A 507 1.83 -8.46 28.46
CA LEU A 507 2.16 -9.13 29.72
C LEU A 507 0.94 -9.83 30.37
N GLU A 508 -0.17 -9.96 29.65
CA GLU A 508 -1.16 -11.01 29.85
C GLU A 508 -0.57 -12.37 29.43
N VAL A 509 0.26 -12.93 30.32
CA VAL A 509 0.69 -14.33 30.43
C VAL A 509 0.49 -15.16 29.15
N ASN A 510 1.32 -14.94 28.14
CA ASN A 510 1.56 -15.96 27.14
C ASN A 510 3.05 -16.25 27.08
N GLN A 511 3.40 -17.40 27.63
CA GLN A 511 4.71 -18.01 27.47
C GLN A 511 4.89 -18.32 25.99
N CYS A 512 5.65 -17.49 25.28
CA CYS A 512 6.00 -17.79 23.91
C CYS A 512 7.14 -18.83 23.90
N SER A 513 6.83 -20.02 23.37
CA SER A 513 7.76 -21.09 23.08
C SER A 513 8.45 -20.84 21.74
N CYS A 514 9.62 -20.22 21.80
CA CYS A 514 10.67 -20.33 20.79
C CYS A 514 11.90 -20.97 21.44
#